data_AF-A0A952C4X6-F1
#
_entry.id   AF-A0A952C4X6-F1
#
_cell.length_a   1.000
_cell.length_b   1.000
_cell.length_c   1.000
_cell.angle_alpha   90.00
_cell.angle_beta   90.00
_cell.angle_gamma   90.00
#
_symmetry.space_group_name_H-M   'P 1'
#
loop_
_entity.id
_entity.type
_entity.pdbx_description
1 polymer ?
#
loop_
_entity_poly.entity_id
_entity_poly.type
_entity_poly.pdbx_seq_one_letter_code
_entity_poly.pdbx_strand_id
1 'polypeptide(L)'
;MMKRQFFIALIIAYPLISLCQTGVQLSPLINGPLRHSEKNPNYFTDNSGEAILLTGSHTWENFQDMYSEENLPKLDWKAYLDMMETKHHNYIRLWVWEHSSGTAWSVMPVTIEPLPYLRSGIGKANDGKSKFDLNKWNEDYFKRLRERVIDAGKRGIYVSIMLFQGWSVNKLGIKGTDPFDSHPYNKKNNVNGVDVKEKGTDKEGTATLHSMDNKEVLARQEAYVKKVIETVNDLDNVLYEIINEGGTTEWCYHMITYIKGVEKNMPKQHVVGLGNRIAPPMHNQILWDSPADYVSPCWQPMVWAVPGSSFVDDYGNDPPTPKANKVCIIDTDHLWGYGGHYVWAWKSFMRGLNPIFMDSWKPLTGELTNEEMDWAFVTGRISKVDKDFPDYEPLRDNMGYINNWAKRVDLKNMKPRNDLSTTRFCLAYPGEEYLVYFPHFTNVATVDLSAVAGEMSMEWFIPSLNRTIKAPKAIQGGYFVRIESPTSMDAVLYLKRKS
;
A
#
# COMPACT_ATOMS: atom_id res chain seq x y z
N MET A 1 -81.49 25.68 -29.46
CA MET A 1 -80.62 25.22 -28.35
C MET A 1 -80.22 23.78 -28.64
N MET A 2 -78.98 23.34 -28.78
CA MET A 2 -77.66 23.96 -28.60
C MET A 2 -76.66 23.06 -29.38
N LYS A 3 -75.91 23.61 -30.35
CA LYS A 3 -74.87 22.87 -31.09
C LYS A 3 -73.60 22.81 -30.23
N ARG A 4 -73.09 21.61 -29.95
CA ARG A 4 -71.79 21.38 -29.29
C ARG A 4 -70.67 21.35 -30.35
N GLN A 5 -69.70 22.26 -30.23
CA GLN A 5 -68.41 22.17 -30.90
C GLN A 5 -67.44 21.40 -29.98
N PHE A 6 -66.78 20.39 -30.52
CA PHE A 6 -65.71 19.65 -29.86
C PHE A 6 -64.38 20.37 -30.08
N PHE A 7 -63.71 20.78 -29.01
CA PHE A 7 -62.30 21.17 -29.02
C PHE A 7 -61.44 19.91 -28.81
N ILE A 8 -60.53 19.64 -29.76
CA ILE A 8 -59.48 18.63 -29.61
C ILE A 8 -58.31 19.30 -28.89
N ALA A 9 -58.01 18.86 -27.67
CA ALA A 9 -56.80 19.25 -26.95
C ALA A 9 -55.65 18.32 -27.37
N LEU A 10 -54.61 18.89 -27.98
CA LEU A 10 -53.35 18.20 -28.25
C LEU A 10 -52.57 18.07 -26.94
N ILE A 11 -52.39 16.84 -26.43
CA ILE A 11 -51.49 16.56 -25.32
C ILE A 11 -50.11 16.27 -25.91
N ILE A 12 -49.16 17.19 -25.73
CA ILE A 12 -47.74 16.98 -26.06
C ILE A 12 -47.13 16.25 -24.85
N ALA A 13 -46.86 14.95 -25.02
CA ALA A 13 -46.08 14.16 -24.06
C ALA A 13 -44.59 14.44 -24.27
N TYR A 14 -43.94 15.10 -23.31
CA TYR A 14 -42.48 15.14 -23.23
C TYR A 14 -41.99 13.79 -22.67
N PRO A 15 -41.02 13.10 -23.31
CA PRO A 15 -40.41 11.94 -22.71
C PRO A 15 -39.51 12.42 -21.56
N LEU A 16 -39.79 11.94 -20.35
CA LEU A 16 -38.85 11.94 -19.23
C LEU A 16 -37.65 11.07 -19.64
N ILE A 17 -36.60 11.69 -20.14
CA ILE A 17 -35.29 11.06 -20.25
C ILE A 17 -34.79 10.90 -18.81
N SER A 18 -34.97 9.71 -18.26
CA SER A 18 -34.23 9.27 -17.09
C SER A 18 -32.74 9.33 -17.46
N LEU A 19 -32.03 10.32 -16.94
CA LEU A 19 -30.57 10.26 -16.92
C LEU A 19 -30.18 9.05 -16.07
N CYS A 20 -29.94 7.92 -16.73
CA CYS A 20 -29.12 6.87 -16.14
C CYS A 20 -27.78 7.55 -15.82
N GLN A 21 -27.49 7.76 -14.52
CA GLN A 21 -26.12 8.04 -14.10
C GLN A 21 -25.28 6.87 -14.59
N THR A 22 -24.50 7.10 -15.65
CA THR A 22 -23.49 6.14 -16.08
C THR A 22 -22.50 6.03 -14.93
N GLY A 23 -22.54 4.91 -14.20
CA GLY A 23 -21.60 4.65 -13.12
C GLY A 23 -20.16 4.77 -13.61
N VAL A 24 -19.23 5.08 -12.71
CA VAL A 24 -17.81 5.14 -13.05
C VAL A 24 -17.37 3.76 -13.52
N GLN A 25 -16.96 3.65 -14.78
CA GLN A 25 -16.45 2.41 -15.34
C GLN A 25 -14.95 2.28 -15.07
N LEU A 26 -14.58 1.30 -14.26
CA LEU A 26 -13.18 0.92 -14.00
C LEU A 26 -12.70 -0.13 -15.00
N SER A 27 -11.43 -0.52 -14.91
CA SER A 27 -10.87 -1.62 -15.70
C SER A 27 -11.63 -2.93 -15.43
N PRO A 28 -11.85 -3.78 -16.46
CA PRO A 28 -12.43 -5.11 -16.26
C PRO A 28 -11.56 -6.04 -15.40
N LEU A 29 -10.30 -5.65 -15.11
CA LEU A 29 -9.42 -6.33 -14.15
C LEU A 29 -9.84 -6.12 -12.69
N ILE A 30 -10.75 -5.18 -12.42
CA ILE A 30 -11.34 -4.94 -11.11
C ILE A 30 -12.77 -5.48 -11.13
N ASN A 31 -13.04 -6.59 -10.45
CA ASN A 31 -14.35 -7.23 -10.48
C ASN A 31 -14.97 -7.27 -9.07
N GLY A 32 -15.38 -6.12 -8.56
CA GLY A 32 -15.90 -5.97 -7.20
C GLY A 32 -14.82 -5.63 -6.17
N PRO A 33 -15.23 -5.26 -4.94
CA PRO A 33 -14.29 -4.99 -3.87
C PRO A 33 -13.51 -6.25 -3.49
N LEU A 34 -12.24 -6.07 -3.11
CA LEU A 34 -11.42 -7.16 -2.59
C LEU A 34 -12.04 -7.75 -1.31
N ARG A 35 -11.90 -9.06 -1.17
CA ARG A 35 -12.24 -9.82 0.04
C ARG A 35 -11.24 -10.95 0.25
N HIS A 36 -11.20 -11.53 1.43
CA HIS A 36 -10.34 -12.69 1.70
C HIS A 36 -10.65 -13.87 0.77
N SER A 37 -9.60 -14.49 0.24
CA SER A 37 -9.76 -15.77 -0.46
C SER A 37 -9.92 -16.90 0.55
N GLU A 38 -11.04 -17.63 0.46
CA GLU A 38 -11.32 -18.80 1.31
C GLU A 38 -10.36 -19.97 1.01
N LYS A 39 -9.87 -20.07 -0.23
CA LYS A 39 -8.96 -21.14 -0.65
C LYS A 39 -7.51 -20.87 -0.27
N ASN A 40 -7.10 -19.61 -0.34
CA ASN A 40 -5.75 -19.19 0.00
C ASN A 40 -5.74 -17.90 0.81
N PRO A 41 -5.67 -17.97 2.15
CA PRO A 41 -5.80 -16.81 3.03
C PRO A 41 -4.64 -15.81 2.92
N ASN A 42 -3.57 -16.16 2.20
CA ASN A 42 -2.43 -15.27 1.93
C ASN A 42 -2.74 -14.20 0.87
N TYR A 43 -3.84 -14.34 0.14
CA TYR A 43 -4.24 -13.45 -0.94
C TYR A 43 -5.69 -13.01 -0.80
N PHE A 44 -5.99 -11.88 -1.42
CA PHE A 44 -7.37 -11.47 -1.65
C PHE A 44 -7.94 -12.17 -2.88
N THR A 45 -9.25 -12.01 -3.05
CA THR A 45 -10.00 -12.34 -4.26
C THR A 45 -11.07 -11.27 -4.48
N ASP A 46 -11.67 -11.28 -5.66
CA ASP A 46 -12.82 -10.46 -6.02
C ASP A 46 -13.93 -11.37 -6.57
N ASN A 47 -14.94 -10.84 -7.26
CA ASN A 47 -16.06 -11.64 -7.77
C ASN A 47 -15.64 -12.72 -8.80
N SER A 48 -14.40 -12.72 -9.28
CA SER A 48 -13.84 -13.81 -10.08
C SER A 48 -13.59 -15.09 -9.28
N GLY A 49 -13.31 -14.98 -7.98
CA GLY A 49 -12.89 -16.11 -7.14
C GLY A 49 -11.43 -16.55 -7.35
N GLU A 50 -10.67 -15.85 -8.20
CA GLU A 50 -9.24 -16.09 -8.37
C GLU A 50 -8.42 -15.34 -7.31
N ALA A 51 -7.26 -15.88 -6.94
CA ALA A 51 -6.36 -15.22 -6.00
C ALA A 51 -5.68 -14.02 -6.68
N ILE A 52 -5.66 -12.88 -5.99
CA ILE A 52 -5.08 -11.62 -6.46
C ILE A 52 -3.86 -11.31 -5.59
N LEU A 53 -2.69 -11.27 -6.22
CA LEU A 53 -1.48 -10.68 -5.64
C LEU A 53 -1.58 -9.16 -5.77
N LEU A 54 -1.31 -8.44 -4.67
CA LEU A 54 -1.14 -6.99 -4.70
C LEU A 54 0.35 -6.66 -4.72
N THR A 55 0.78 -5.91 -5.73
CA THR A 55 2.17 -5.43 -5.82
C THR A 55 2.24 -4.15 -6.64
N GLY A 56 3.06 -3.21 -6.17
CA GLY A 56 3.35 -1.98 -6.91
C GLY A 56 4.09 -0.94 -6.09
N SER A 57 4.39 0.19 -6.73
CA SER A 57 5.08 1.32 -6.13
C SER A 57 4.12 2.31 -5.46
N HIS A 58 4.62 3.02 -4.44
CA HIS A 58 4.02 4.22 -3.85
C HIS A 58 5.12 5.25 -3.53
N THR A 59 4.76 6.51 -3.26
CA THR A 59 5.73 7.54 -2.84
C THR A 59 5.04 8.61 -1.99
N TRP A 60 5.80 9.47 -1.32
CA TRP A 60 5.30 10.38 -0.28
C TRP A 60 4.34 11.45 -0.79
N GLU A 61 4.33 11.77 -2.09
CA GLU A 61 3.46 12.81 -2.67
C GLU A 61 2.51 12.28 -3.77
N ASN A 62 2.28 10.97 -3.78
CA ASN A 62 1.40 10.35 -4.77
C ASN A 62 -0.09 10.57 -4.50
N PHE A 63 -0.46 11.31 -3.45
CA PHE A 63 -1.79 11.88 -3.27
C PHE A 63 -1.77 13.40 -3.05
N GLN A 64 -1.08 13.87 -2.02
CA GLN A 64 -0.87 15.31 -1.78
C GLN A 64 0.42 15.78 -2.43
N ASP A 65 0.43 17.00 -2.95
CA ASP A 65 1.66 17.60 -3.44
C ASP A 65 2.53 17.98 -2.24
N MET A 66 3.81 17.63 -2.31
CA MET A 66 4.86 18.20 -1.47
C MET A 66 5.84 18.96 -2.36
N TYR A 67 6.12 20.21 -2.07
CA TYR A 67 7.06 21.01 -2.88
C TYR A 67 7.69 22.15 -2.07
N SER A 68 8.84 22.63 -2.52
CA SER A 68 9.45 23.89 -2.08
C SER A 68 9.56 24.83 -3.27
N GLU A 69 9.40 26.14 -3.06
CA GLU A 69 9.40 27.15 -4.13
C GLU A 69 10.72 27.22 -4.91
N GLU A 70 11.80 26.68 -4.34
CA GLU A 70 13.14 26.85 -4.89
C GLU A 70 13.60 25.70 -5.79
N ASN A 71 13.11 24.46 -5.67
CA ASN A 71 13.85 23.34 -6.30
C ASN A 71 13.08 22.09 -6.77
N LEU A 72 11.79 21.88 -6.47
CA LEU A 72 11.13 20.59 -6.81
C LEU A 72 9.72 20.74 -7.41
N PRO A 73 9.50 20.30 -8.67
CA PRO A 73 8.17 20.30 -9.27
C PRO A 73 7.24 19.29 -8.58
N LYS A 74 5.93 19.53 -8.70
CA LYS A 74 4.89 18.59 -8.26
C LYS A 74 5.05 17.26 -9.00
N LEU A 75 4.61 16.16 -8.36
CA LEU A 75 4.60 14.84 -8.99
C LEU A 75 3.77 14.89 -10.29
N ASP A 76 4.37 14.46 -11.40
CA ASP A 76 3.60 14.18 -12.61
C ASP A 76 2.79 12.89 -12.40
N TRP A 77 1.54 13.07 -11.98
CA TRP A 77 0.60 11.99 -11.71
C TRP A 77 0.39 11.07 -12.92
N LYS A 78 0.34 11.63 -14.13
CA LYS A 78 0.12 10.83 -15.33
C LYS A 78 1.35 9.99 -15.64
N ALA A 79 2.55 10.58 -15.64
CA ALA A 79 3.79 9.86 -15.88
C ALA A 79 4.02 8.77 -14.83
N TYR A 80 3.64 9.04 -13.57
CA TYR A 80 3.72 8.05 -12.50
C TYR A 80 2.79 6.86 -12.73
N LEU A 81 1.52 7.08 -13.11
CA LEU A 81 0.62 5.97 -13.45
C LEU A 81 1.05 5.25 -14.75
N ASP A 82 1.61 5.96 -15.73
CA ASP A 82 2.15 5.36 -16.95
C ASP A 82 3.33 4.42 -16.61
N MET A 83 4.17 4.78 -15.65
CA MET A 83 5.20 3.90 -15.10
C MET A 83 4.58 2.66 -14.46
N MET A 84 3.63 2.83 -13.54
CA MET A 84 2.97 1.71 -12.85
C MET A 84 2.36 0.71 -13.83
N GLU A 85 1.64 1.21 -14.85
CA GLU A 85 0.99 0.40 -15.88
C GLU A 85 2.02 -0.33 -16.76
N THR A 86 3.07 0.38 -17.20
CA THR A 86 4.16 -0.20 -18.01
C THR A 86 4.92 -1.28 -17.25
N LYS A 87 5.08 -1.11 -15.93
CA LYS A 87 5.71 -2.08 -15.04
C LYS A 87 4.75 -3.14 -14.52
N HIS A 88 3.51 -3.19 -15.01
CA HIS A 88 2.48 -4.16 -14.60
C HIS A 88 2.20 -4.19 -13.10
N HIS A 89 2.34 -3.05 -12.42
CA HIS A 89 1.92 -2.89 -11.04
C HIS A 89 0.40 -2.79 -10.97
N ASN A 90 -0.21 -3.37 -9.93
CA ASN A 90 -1.66 -3.39 -9.74
C ASN A 90 -2.09 -2.88 -8.36
N TYR A 91 -1.18 -2.28 -7.61
CA TYR A 91 -1.46 -1.73 -6.29
C TYR A 91 -0.68 -0.43 -6.07
N ILE A 92 -1.33 0.55 -5.47
CA ILE A 92 -0.72 1.80 -5.01
C ILE A 92 -1.25 2.13 -3.60
N ARG A 93 -0.37 2.63 -2.75
CA ARG A 93 -0.70 3.26 -1.46
C ARG A 93 -0.71 4.78 -1.64
N LEU A 94 -1.83 5.45 -1.42
CA LEU A 94 -1.92 6.92 -1.47
C LEU A 94 -1.51 7.53 -0.13
N TRP A 95 -0.46 8.34 -0.15
CA TRP A 95 0.13 8.91 1.07
C TRP A 95 -0.58 10.20 1.51
N VAL A 96 -1.14 10.20 2.71
CA VAL A 96 -1.72 11.38 3.37
C VAL A 96 -0.72 12.06 4.30
N TRP A 97 -0.75 13.39 4.31
CA TRP A 97 -0.05 14.30 5.21
C TRP A 97 -1.07 15.19 5.93
N GLU A 98 -0.87 15.38 7.24
CA GLU A 98 -1.86 16.04 8.09
C GLU A 98 -1.51 17.51 8.42
N HIS A 99 -0.37 18.01 7.96
CA HIS A 99 0.11 19.37 8.21
C HIS A 99 0.38 20.11 6.89
N SER A 100 0.44 21.44 6.92
CA SER A 100 0.51 22.27 5.70
C SER A 100 1.91 22.71 5.32
N SER A 101 2.85 22.70 6.27
CA SER A 101 4.18 23.25 6.09
C SER A 101 5.23 22.59 6.99
N GLY A 102 6.45 22.45 6.47
CA GLY A 102 7.60 21.87 7.17
C GLY A 102 7.69 20.36 7.01
N THR A 103 8.79 19.78 7.48
CA THR A 103 9.03 18.33 7.46
C THR A 103 9.91 17.96 8.67
N ALA A 104 9.80 16.73 9.17
CA ALA A 104 10.56 16.29 10.35
C ALA A 104 12.07 16.10 10.10
N TRP A 105 12.50 16.09 8.83
CA TRP A 105 13.87 15.81 8.39
C TRP A 105 14.60 17.00 7.78
N SER A 106 13.94 18.15 7.63
CA SER A 106 14.56 19.31 7.01
C SER A 106 14.01 20.62 7.54
N VAL A 107 14.90 21.60 7.74
CA VAL A 107 14.57 22.99 8.07
C VAL A 107 14.13 23.79 6.83
N MET A 108 14.29 23.25 5.62
CA MET A 108 13.80 23.89 4.41
C MET A 108 12.26 24.01 4.47
N PRO A 109 11.69 25.16 4.09
CA PRO A 109 10.25 25.29 3.94
C PRO A 109 9.71 24.35 2.86
N VAL A 110 8.87 23.40 3.28
CA VAL A 110 8.13 22.49 2.39
C VAL A 110 6.66 22.78 2.54
N THR A 111 5.94 22.98 1.44
CA THR A 111 4.48 23.13 1.43
C THR A 111 3.83 21.80 1.09
N ILE A 112 2.72 21.50 1.76
CA ILE A 112 1.90 20.32 1.53
C ILE A 112 0.46 20.73 1.23
N GLU A 113 -0.08 20.28 0.10
CA GLU A 113 -1.45 20.61 -0.32
C GLU A 113 -2.08 19.59 -1.30
N PRO A 114 -3.41 19.56 -1.43
CA PRO A 114 -4.40 20.18 -0.54
C PRO A 114 -4.44 19.49 0.82
N LEU A 115 -5.04 20.13 1.82
CA LEU A 115 -5.43 19.52 3.10
C LEU A 115 -6.95 19.37 3.17
N PRO A 116 -7.50 18.49 4.04
CA PRO A 116 -8.93 18.21 4.09
C PRO A 116 -9.79 19.38 4.59
N TYR A 117 -9.23 20.35 5.30
CA TYR A 117 -9.97 21.48 5.88
C TYR A 117 -9.79 22.77 5.09
N LEU A 118 -10.88 23.53 4.93
CA LEU A 118 -10.86 24.81 4.23
C LEU A 118 -10.22 25.90 5.09
N ARG A 119 -9.52 26.83 4.44
CA ARG A 119 -9.03 28.06 5.07
C ARG A 119 -10.20 29.02 5.32
N SER A 120 -10.25 29.61 6.50
CA SER A 120 -11.39 30.41 6.97
C SER A 120 -11.45 31.84 6.42
N GLY A 121 -10.32 32.38 5.94
CA GLY A 121 -10.14 33.81 5.66
C GLY A 121 -9.90 34.66 6.93
N ILE A 122 -9.89 34.05 8.12
CA ILE A 122 -9.80 34.71 9.43
C ILE A 122 -8.48 34.35 10.12
N GLY A 123 -7.82 35.35 10.70
CA GLY A 123 -6.59 35.19 11.47
C GLY A 123 -5.41 34.64 10.65
N LYS A 124 -4.25 34.52 11.29
CA LYS A 124 -3.03 33.98 10.68
C LYS A 124 -2.66 32.67 11.40
N ALA A 125 -2.42 31.62 10.61
CA ALA A 125 -1.84 30.35 11.06
C ALA A 125 -0.30 30.42 11.04
N ASN A 126 0.36 29.43 11.62
CA ASN A 126 1.82 29.40 11.75
C ASN A 126 2.54 29.26 10.40
N ASP A 127 1.89 28.70 9.38
CA ASP A 127 2.39 28.66 8.00
C ASP A 127 2.24 30.00 7.25
N GLY A 128 1.76 31.04 7.93
CA GLY A 128 1.58 32.37 7.37
C GLY A 128 0.28 32.59 6.60
N LYS A 129 -0.48 31.53 6.30
CA LYS A 129 -1.79 31.60 5.62
C LYS A 129 -2.92 31.82 6.64
N SER A 130 -4.17 31.88 6.17
CA SER A 130 -5.32 31.98 7.07
C SER A 130 -5.49 30.72 7.92
N LYS A 131 -6.09 30.84 9.12
CA LYS A 131 -6.44 29.67 9.94
C LYS A 131 -7.47 28.78 9.24
N PHE A 132 -7.43 27.48 9.52
CA PHE A 132 -8.41 26.50 9.07
C PHE A 132 -9.75 26.67 9.81
N ASP A 133 -10.85 26.39 9.11
CA ASP A 133 -12.15 26.08 9.73
C ASP A 133 -12.35 24.56 9.68
N LEU A 134 -12.16 23.90 10.82
CA LEU A 134 -12.25 22.45 10.98
C LEU A 134 -13.68 21.92 10.85
N ASN A 135 -14.68 22.79 10.72
CA ASN A 135 -16.06 22.41 10.44
C ASN A 135 -16.40 22.51 8.94
N LYS A 136 -15.43 22.88 8.08
CA LYS A 136 -15.62 23.02 6.62
C LYS A 136 -14.59 22.20 5.86
N TRP A 137 -15.08 21.32 5.00
CA TRP A 137 -14.25 20.54 4.09
C TRP A 137 -13.69 21.41 2.97
N ASN A 138 -12.45 21.12 2.61
CA ASN A 138 -11.85 21.56 1.36
C ASN A 138 -12.23 20.54 0.26
N GLU A 139 -13.23 20.87 -0.56
CA GLU A 139 -13.72 19.93 -1.59
C GLU A 139 -12.66 19.58 -2.65
N ASP A 140 -11.63 20.42 -2.86
CA ASP A 140 -10.53 20.10 -3.79
C ASP A 140 -9.71 18.89 -3.34
N TYR A 141 -9.59 18.67 -2.02
CA TYR A 141 -8.93 17.49 -1.45
C TYR A 141 -9.68 16.21 -1.82
N PHE A 142 -10.99 16.18 -1.58
CA PHE A 142 -11.83 15.02 -1.83
C PHE A 142 -12.06 14.79 -3.32
N LYS A 143 -12.17 15.85 -4.11
CA LYS A 143 -12.17 15.77 -5.58
C LYS A 143 -10.90 15.12 -6.09
N ARG A 144 -9.72 15.56 -5.63
CA ARG A 144 -8.43 14.94 -6.00
C ARG A 144 -8.36 13.48 -5.59
N LEU A 145 -8.81 13.14 -4.38
CA LEU A 145 -8.82 11.76 -3.90
C LEU A 145 -9.62 10.87 -4.86
N ARG A 146 -10.86 11.29 -5.16
CA ARG A 146 -11.73 10.55 -6.08
C ARG A 146 -11.12 10.43 -7.47
N GLU A 147 -10.57 11.51 -8.02
CA GLU A 147 -9.94 11.50 -9.35
C GLU A 147 -8.75 10.53 -9.41
N ARG A 148 -7.85 10.54 -8.42
CA ARG A 148 -6.70 9.62 -8.40
C ARG A 148 -7.13 8.16 -8.25
N VAL A 149 -8.14 7.86 -7.42
CA VAL A 149 -8.67 6.49 -7.28
C VAL A 149 -9.29 6.01 -8.59
N ILE A 150 -10.05 6.86 -9.28
CA ILE A 150 -10.66 6.52 -10.58
C ILE A 150 -9.59 6.31 -11.66
N ASP A 151 -8.59 7.19 -11.74
CA ASP A 151 -7.50 7.09 -12.73
C ASP A 151 -6.71 5.79 -12.56
N ALA A 152 -6.39 5.41 -11.32
CA ALA A 152 -5.76 4.14 -10.99
C ALA A 152 -6.68 2.96 -11.35
N GLY A 153 -7.96 3.02 -10.98
CA GLY A 153 -8.92 1.93 -11.23
C GLY A 153 -9.19 1.69 -12.72
N LYS A 154 -9.17 2.73 -13.56
CA LYS A 154 -9.24 2.61 -15.03
C LYS A 154 -8.06 1.83 -15.62
N ARG A 155 -6.92 1.79 -14.93
CA ARG A 155 -5.72 1.04 -15.32
C ARG A 155 -5.61 -0.33 -14.63
N GLY A 156 -6.63 -0.74 -13.85
CA GLY A 156 -6.62 -2.00 -13.12
C GLY A 156 -5.74 -1.99 -11.86
N ILE A 157 -5.57 -0.82 -11.24
CA ILE A 157 -4.77 -0.62 -10.05
C ILE A 157 -5.69 -0.44 -8.83
N TYR A 158 -5.48 -1.29 -7.83
CA TYR A 158 -6.08 -1.18 -6.49
C TYR A 158 -5.38 -0.09 -5.67
N VAL A 159 -6.14 0.62 -4.85
CA VAL A 159 -5.69 1.81 -4.14
C VAL A 159 -5.93 1.65 -2.65
N SER A 160 -4.85 1.55 -1.87
CA SER A 160 -4.90 1.75 -0.42
C SER A 160 -4.89 3.25 -0.12
N ILE A 161 -5.95 3.74 0.51
CA ILE A 161 -6.03 5.11 1.00
C ILE A 161 -5.50 5.09 2.44
N MET A 162 -4.27 5.57 2.62
CA MET A 162 -3.69 5.79 3.94
C MET A 162 -4.40 6.97 4.60
N LEU A 163 -5.05 6.78 5.73
CA LEU A 163 -5.92 7.80 6.33
C LEU A 163 -5.14 8.81 7.17
N PHE A 164 -4.10 8.36 7.85
CA PHE A 164 -3.32 9.14 8.83
C PHE A 164 -1.83 8.81 8.78
N GLN A 165 -0.99 9.58 9.49
CA GLN A 165 0.43 9.29 9.60
C GLN A 165 1.10 9.84 10.86
N GLY A 166 2.12 9.13 11.34
CA GLY A 166 2.91 9.53 12.51
C GLY A 166 4.00 10.55 12.23
N TRP A 167 4.30 10.90 10.97
CA TRP A 167 5.36 11.86 10.60
C TRP A 167 4.91 13.33 10.60
N SER A 168 3.67 13.61 11.04
CA SER A 168 3.12 14.96 11.22
C SER A 168 3.37 15.53 12.62
N VAL A 169 4.37 14.98 13.31
CA VAL A 169 4.95 15.42 14.58
C VAL A 169 6.47 15.22 14.53
N ASN A 170 7.23 15.91 15.37
CA ASN A 170 8.69 15.76 15.39
C ASN A 170 9.11 14.34 15.82
N LYS A 171 9.59 13.52 14.86
CA LYS A 171 10.11 12.17 15.11
C LYS A 171 11.64 12.10 15.29
N LEU A 172 12.39 13.04 14.70
CA LEU A 172 13.85 12.95 14.63
C LEU A 172 14.56 13.79 15.70
N GLY A 173 13.83 14.59 16.48
CA GLY A 173 14.40 15.49 17.47
C GLY A 173 15.22 16.63 16.88
N ILE A 174 15.21 16.82 15.55
CA ILE A 174 15.92 17.91 14.88
C ILE A 174 15.25 19.23 15.28
N LYS A 175 16.04 20.16 15.80
CA LYS A 175 15.54 21.44 16.32
C LYS A 175 14.96 22.29 15.18
N GLY A 176 13.74 22.78 15.36
CA GLY A 176 13.06 23.67 14.39
C GLY A 176 12.35 22.96 13.24
N THR A 177 12.19 21.64 13.32
CA THR A 177 11.59 20.81 12.26
C THR A 177 10.27 20.15 12.68
N ASP A 178 9.52 20.73 13.62
CA ASP A 178 8.28 20.11 14.10
C ASP A 178 7.12 20.34 13.13
N PRO A 179 6.63 19.32 12.40
CA PRO A 179 5.53 19.50 11.47
C PRO A 179 4.22 19.82 12.19
N PHE A 180 4.10 19.50 13.48
CA PHE A 180 2.91 19.81 14.26
C PHE A 180 2.67 21.32 14.38
N ASP A 181 3.70 22.15 14.22
CA ASP A 181 3.59 23.62 14.22
C ASP A 181 2.60 24.12 13.16
N SER A 182 2.48 23.46 12.01
CA SER A 182 1.57 23.86 10.92
C SER A 182 0.28 23.02 10.84
N HIS A 183 0.13 22.01 11.70
CA HIS A 183 -1.01 21.10 11.69
C HIS A 183 -2.34 21.83 11.97
N PRO A 184 -3.44 21.52 11.26
CA PRO A 184 -4.77 22.11 11.51
C PRO A 184 -5.27 21.96 12.95
N TYR A 185 -4.89 20.90 13.67
CA TYR A 185 -5.30 20.65 15.06
C TYR A 185 -4.41 21.32 16.11
N ASN A 186 -3.39 22.06 15.69
CA ASN A 186 -2.71 23.00 16.57
C ASN A 186 -3.63 24.21 16.80
N LYS A 187 -3.87 24.62 18.06
CA LYS A 187 -4.76 25.74 18.40
C LYS A 187 -4.40 27.07 17.74
N LYS A 188 -3.15 27.25 17.34
CA LYS A 188 -2.73 28.45 16.59
C LYS A 188 -3.27 28.45 15.15
N ASN A 189 -3.60 27.29 14.59
CA ASN A 189 -3.89 27.11 13.17
C ASN A 189 -5.37 26.98 12.83
N ASN A 190 -6.28 26.84 13.80
CA ASN A 190 -7.72 26.78 13.54
C ASN A 190 -8.53 27.86 14.27
N VAL A 191 -9.71 28.16 13.74
CA VAL A 191 -10.67 29.12 14.35
C VAL A 191 -11.61 28.46 15.36
N ASN A 192 -11.64 27.12 15.40
CA ASN A 192 -12.59 26.33 16.19
C ASN A 192 -12.14 26.15 17.66
N GLY A 193 -10.89 26.49 17.98
CA GLY A 193 -10.33 26.37 19.32
C GLY A 193 -9.82 24.96 19.65
N VAL A 194 -9.75 24.06 18.66
CA VAL A 194 -9.24 22.69 18.80
C VAL A 194 -7.75 22.73 19.09
N ASP A 195 -7.29 21.86 19.99
CA ASP A 195 -5.87 21.68 20.28
C ASP A 195 -5.55 20.21 20.53
N VAL A 196 -4.44 19.74 19.98
CA VAL A 196 -3.75 18.57 20.53
C VAL A 196 -2.82 19.09 21.62
N LYS A 197 -3.08 18.68 22.86
CA LYS A 197 -2.26 19.11 23.99
C LYS A 197 -0.91 18.41 23.94
N GLU A 198 0.07 19.02 23.29
CA GLU A 198 1.46 18.69 23.55
C GLU A 198 1.74 18.94 25.03
N LYS A 199 2.30 17.93 25.72
CA LYS A 199 2.59 17.83 27.17
C LYS A 199 1.61 17.01 28.02
N GLY A 200 0.77 16.18 27.42
CA GLY A 200 0.14 15.05 28.08
C GLY A 200 0.46 13.78 27.29
N THR A 201 1.02 12.78 27.94
CA THR A 201 1.20 11.46 27.35
C THR A 201 -0.17 10.80 27.20
N ASP A 202 -0.43 10.11 26.09
CA ASP A 202 -1.46 9.06 26.10
C ASP A 202 -1.10 7.98 27.14
N LYS A 203 -1.96 6.98 27.28
CA LYS A 203 -1.68 5.77 28.05
C LYS A 203 -0.34 5.10 27.71
N GLU A 204 0.28 5.41 26.56
CA GLU A 204 1.52 4.81 26.07
C GLU A 204 2.76 5.74 26.18
N GLY A 205 2.63 6.96 26.73
CA GLY A 205 3.79 7.85 26.91
C GLY A 205 4.04 8.84 25.76
N THR A 206 3.19 8.88 24.71
CA THR A 206 3.41 9.67 23.48
C THR A 206 2.51 10.89 23.35
N ALA A 207 2.94 11.88 22.55
CA ALA A 207 2.14 13.06 22.22
C ALA A 207 0.95 12.67 21.32
N THR A 208 -0.28 13.06 21.71
CA THR A 208 -1.49 12.34 21.28
C THR A 208 -2.23 12.99 20.11
N LEU A 209 -1.67 12.95 18.91
CA LEU A 209 -2.45 13.29 17.71
C LEU A 209 -3.52 12.22 17.41
N HIS A 210 -3.17 10.94 17.57
CA HIS A 210 -4.02 9.78 17.24
C HIS A 210 -4.24 8.90 18.48
N SER A 211 -5.16 9.30 19.36
CA SER A 211 -5.48 8.62 20.61
C SER A 211 -6.97 8.77 20.96
N MET A 212 -7.49 7.83 21.77
CA MET A 212 -8.86 7.87 22.30
C MET A 212 -9.08 8.96 23.35
N ASP A 213 -8.02 9.52 23.92
CA ASP A 213 -8.12 10.44 25.07
C ASP A 213 -8.50 11.88 24.66
N ASN A 214 -8.29 12.27 23.39
CA ASN A 214 -8.71 13.57 22.86
C ASN A 214 -10.01 13.45 22.07
N LYS A 215 -11.15 13.40 22.77
CA LYS A 215 -12.49 13.20 22.18
C LYS A 215 -12.84 14.21 21.08
N GLU A 216 -12.38 15.46 21.22
CA GLU A 216 -12.68 16.51 20.24
C GLU A 216 -11.91 16.30 18.93
N VAL A 217 -10.64 15.87 19.01
CA VAL A 217 -9.83 15.50 17.84
C VAL A 217 -10.32 14.18 17.24
N LEU A 218 -10.62 13.19 18.07
CA LEU A 218 -11.16 11.90 17.66
C LEU A 218 -12.44 12.06 16.82
N ALA A 219 -13.40 12.86 17.28
CA ALA A 219 -14.65 13.09 16.54
C ALA A 219 -14.41 13.71 15.15
N ARG A 220 -13.36 14.52 14.99
CA ARG A 220 -12.99 15.12 13.70
C ARG A 220 -12.25 14.15 12.80
N GLN A 221 -11.42 13.29 13.37
CA GLN A 221 -10.80 12.17 12.66
C GLN A 221 -11.87 11.20 12.13
N GLU A 222 -12.86 10.83 12.96
CA GLU A 222 -14.02 10.02 12.56
C GLU A 222 -14.84 10.69 11.44
N ALA A 223 -15.07 12.00 11.53
CA ALA A 223 -15.76 12.76 10.50
C ALA A 223 -14.98 12.81 9.18
N TYR A 224 -13.66 12.96 9.25
CA TYR A 224 -12.77 12.91 8.09
C TYR A 224 -12.80 11.54 7.42
N VAL A 225 -12.66 10.46 8.20
CA VAL A 225 -12.75 9.08 7.70
C VAL A 225 -14.10 8.84 7.03
N LYS A 226 -15.21 9.27 7.65
CA LYS A 226 -16.55 9.16 7.05
C LYS A 226 -16.65 9.91 5.72
N LYS A 227 -16.13 11.14 5.62
CA LYS A 227 -16.13 11.92 4.37
C LYS A 227 -15.26 11.27 3.28
N VAL A 228 -14.12 10.66 3.65
CA VAL A 228 -13.30 9.85 2.73
C VAL A 228 -14.11 8.67 2.20
N ILE A 229 -14.77 7.90 3.08
CA ILE A 229 -15.61 6.77 2.68
C ILE A 229 -16.72 7.23 1.73
N GLU A 230 -17.48 8.27 2.08
CA GLU A 230 -18.55 8.81 1.23
C GLU A 230 -18.06 9.26 -0.16
N THR A 231 -16.79 9.65 -0.26
CA THR A 231 -16.16 10.12 -1.50
C THR A 231 -15.79 8.98 -2.45
N VAL A 232 -15.58 7.76 -1.95
CA VAL A 232 -15.03 6.64 -2.76
C VAL A 232 -15.77 5.31 -2.62
N ASN A 233 -16.76 5.19 -1.74
CA ASN A 233 -17.39 3.90 -1.43
C ASN A 233 -18.05 3.23 -2.66
N ASP A 234 -18.40 3.97 -3.70
CA ASP A 234 -18.94 3.40 -4.94
C ASP A 234 -17.87 2.79 -5.87
N LEU A 235 -16.58 2.85 -5.55
CA LEU A 235 -15.47 2.37 -6.39
C LEU A 235 -14.94 1.02 -5.88
N ASP A 236 -14.76 0.03 -6.76
CA ASP A 236 -14.35 -1.33 -6.38
C ASP A 236 -12.87 -1.47 -6.00
N ASN A 237 -12.03 -0.56 -6.49
CA ASN A 237 -10.58 -0.67 -6.37
C ASN A 237 -10.03 -0.04 -5.08
N VAL A 238 -10.82 0.04 -4.01
CA VAL A 238 -10.47 0.74 -2.75
C VAL A 238 -10.08 -0.23 -1.64
N LEU A 239 -9.04 0.12 -0.90
CA LEU A 239 -8.68 -0.40 0.42
C LEU A 239 -8.45 0.79 1.35
N TYR A 240 -8.63 0.61 2.65
CA TYR A 240 -8.28 1.62 3.65
C TYR A 240 -7.10 1.17 4.49
N GLU A 241 -6.12 2.04 4.69
CA GLU A 241 -5.03 1.82 5.63
C GLU A 241 -5.12 2.86 6.75
N ILE A 242 -5.13 2.40 8.01
CA ILE A 242 -5.41 3.29 9.14
C ILE A 242 -4.37 4.39 9.26
N ILE A 243 -3.10 4.04 9.38
CA ILE A 243 -2.07 5.01 9.72
C ILE A 243 -0.68 4.49 9.32
N ASN A 244 0.15 5.39 8.80
CA ASN A 244 1.58 5.11 8.77
C ASN A 244 2.23 5.39 10.12
N GLU A 245 2.83 4.38 10.74
CA GLU A 245 3.80 4.54 11.82
C GLU A 245 3.42 5.49 12.97
N GLY A 246 2.18 5.42 13.44
CA GLY A 246 1.68 6.20 14.57
C GLY A 246 0.43 5.57 15.18
N GLY A 247 -0.20 6.31 16.10
CA GLY A 247 -1.44 5.92 16.74
C GLY A 247 -1.30 4.91 17.88
N THR A 248 -2.06 5.10 18.94
CA THR A 248 -2.17 4.11 20.02
C THR A 248 -2.91 2.88 19.55
N THR A 249 -2.67 1.74 20.20
CA THR A 249 -3.26 0.47 19.78
C THR A 249 -4.79 0.52 19.80
N GLU A 250 -5.40 1.05 20.87
CA GLU A 250 -6.85 1.10 20.97
C GLU A 250 -7.47 2.06 19.95
N TRP A 251 -6.78 3.16 19.62
CA TRP A 251 -7.25 4.09 18.60
C TRP A 251 -7.20 3.46 17.20
N CYS A 252 -6.13 2.73 16.86
CA CYS A 252 -6.05 2.02 15.59
C CYS A 252 -7.17 0.99 15.46
N TYR A 253 -7.44 0.20 16.51
CA TYR A 253 -8.50 -0.80 16.49
C TYR A 253 -9.90 -0.17 16.44
N HIS A 254 -10.08 0.96 17.12
CA HIS A 254 -11.29 1.77 17.04
C HIS A 254 -11.56 2.23 15.61
N MET A 255 -10.56 2.80 14.92
CA MET A 255 -10.72 3.28 13.55
C MET A 255 -11.08 2.15 12.57
N ILE A 256 -10.47 0.97 12.71
CA ILE A 256 -10.85 -0.20 11.90
C ILE A 256 -12.32 -0.57 12.11
N THR A 257 -12.74 -0.64 13.37
CA THR A 257 -14.13 -0.98 13.74
C THR A 257 -15.11 0.08 13.26
N TYR A 258 -14.73 1.35 13.36
CA TYR A 258 -15.52 2.49 12.90
C TYR A 258 -15.74 2.45 11.38
N ILE A 259 -14.69 2.25 10.58
CA ILE A 259 -14.79 2.12 9.11
C ILE A 259 -15.75 0.98 8.73
N LYS A 260 -15.53 -0.21 9.30
CA LYS A 260 -16.40 -1.38 9.08
C LYS A 260 -17.85 -1.11 9.48
N GLY A 261 -18.07 -0.37 10.57
CA GLY A 261 -19.39 0.05 11.03
C GLY A 261 -20.08 1.04 10.09
N VAL A 262 -19.35 2.00 9.53
CA VAL A 262 -19.85 2.97 8.54
C VAL A 262 -20.23 2.25 7.24
N GLU A 263 -19.33 1.44 6.68
CA GLU A 263 -19.56 0.77 5.40
C GLU A 263 -20.59 -0.34 5.45
N LYS A 264 -20.91 -0.89 6.64
CA LYS A 264 -21.97 -1.90 6.81
C LYS A 264 -23.32 -1.47 6.22
N ASN A 265 -23.59 -0.16 6.18
CA ASN A 265 -24.84 0.40 5.66
C ASN A 265 -24.68 1.03 4.27
N MET A 266 -23.56 0.74 3.58
CA MET A 266 -23.24 1.30 2.27
C MET A 266 -23.17 0.20 1.19
N PRO A 267 -23.18 0.55 -0.11
CA PRO A 267 -23.18 -0.43 -1.19
C PRO A 267 -21.96 -1.37 -1.23
N LYS A 268 -20.78 -0.88 -0.80
CA LYS A 268 -19.55 -1.67 -0.81
C LYS A 268 -18.91 -1.72 0.58
N GLN A 269 -18.23 -2.81 0.85
CA GLN A 269 -17.42 -3.02 2.05
C GLN A 269 -16.00 -3.32 1.60
N HIS A 270 -15.09 -2.40 1.88
CA HIS A 270 -13.69 -2.48 1.52
C HIS A 270 -12.87 -3.07 2.66
N VAL A 271 -11.77 -3.73 2.31
CA VAL A 271 -10.83 -4.27 3.28
C VAL A 271 -10.05 -3.14 3.97
N VAL A 272 -9.80 -3.32 5.27
CA VAL A 272 -9.12 -2.33 6.12
C VAL A 272 -7.81 -2.92 6.65
N GLY A 273 -6.71 -2.19 6.50
CA GLY A 273 -5.38 -2.63 6.89
C GLY A 273 -4.71 -1.81 7.96
N LEU A 274 -3.74 -2.42 8.63
CA LEU A 274 -2.93 -1.79 9.67
C LEU A 274 -1.43 -2.03 9.41
N GLY A 275 -0.65 -0.96 9.32
CA GLY A 275 0.81 -1.02 9.27
C GLY A 275 1.45 -1.01 10.66
N ASN A 276 2.72 -1.41 10.73
CA ASN A 276 3.50 -1.35 11.96
C ASN A 276 3.77 0.12 12.37
N ARG A 277 4.09 0.36 13.65
CA ARG A 277 4.50 1.69 14.14
C ARG A 277 5.84 1.68 14.87
N ILE A 278 6.60 2.74 14.60
CA ILE A 278 7.90 3.02 15.22
C ILE A 278 7.72 3.52 16.65
N ALA A 279 6.81 4.48 16.84
CA ALA A 279 6.63 5.18 18.10
C ALA A 279 5.12 5.37 18.38
N PRO A 280 4.62 4.87 19.52
CA PRO A 280 5.31 3.96 20.46
C PRO A 280 5.60 2.60 19.78
N PRO A 281 6.70 1.90 20.12
CA PRO A 281 7.09 0.67 19.42
C PRO A 281 6.01 -0.41 19.43
N MET A 282 5.81 -1.05 18.28
CA MET A 282 4.80 -2.08 18.09
C MET A 282 5.41 -3.41 17.64
N HIS A 283 5.14 -4.47 18.40
CA HIS A 283 5.42 -5.83 17.95
C HIS A 283 4.41 -6.24 16.87
N ASN A 284 4.84 -7.06 15.91
CA ASN A 284 3.98 -7.59 14.87
C ASN A 284 2.79 -8.40 15.44
N GLN A 285 2.91 -8.93 16.67
CA GLN A 285 1.79 -9.60 17.36
C GLN A 285 0.54 -8.71 17.46
N ILE A 286 0.72 -7.40 17.69
CA ILE A 286 -0.40 -6.45 17.76
C ILE A 286 -1.07 -6.29 16.38
N LEU A 287 -0.33 -6.48 15.28
CA LEU A 287 -0.91 -6.51 13.93
C LEU A 287 -1.74 -7.79 13.73
N TRP A 288 -1.20 -8.94 14.14
CA TRP A 288 -1.87 -10.23 14.03
C TRP A 288 -3.18 -10.27 14.82
N ASP A 289 -3.19 -9.68 16.02
CA ASP A 289 -4.37 -9.66 16.91
C ASP A 289 -5.40 -8.57 16.56
N SER A 290 -5.06 -7.67 15.62
CA SER A 290 -5.94 -6.57 15.22
C SER A 290 -7.23 -7.03 14.53
N PRO A 291 -8.27 -6.20 14.46
CA PRO A 291 -9.45 -6.46 13.64
C PRO A 291 -9.24 -6.19 12.14
N ALA A 292 -8.01 -5.86 11.70
CA ALA A 292 -7.70 -5.56 10.30
C ALA A 292 -7.80 -6.79 9.39
N ASP A 293 -8.17 -6.57 8.13
CA ASP A 293 -8.24 -7.60 7.08
C ASP A 293 -6.85 -7.88 6.48
N TYR A 294 -6.00 -6.86 6.37
CA TYR A 294 -4.58 -7.03 6.02
C TYR A 294 -3.67 -6.27 6.97
N VAL A 295 -2.39 -6.61 6.92
CA VAL A 295 -1.38 -5.97 7.75
C VAL A 295 -0.07 -5.77 6.99
N SER A 296 0.69 -4.77 7.43
CA SER A 296 2.03 -4.49 6.94
C SER A 296 3.05 -4.61 8.07
N PRO A 297 3.65 -5.81 8.24
CA PRO A 297 4.62 -6.05 9.30
C PRO A 297 5.97 -5.39 8.99
N CYS A 298 6.78 -5.22 10.04
CA CYS A 298 8.19 -4.83 9.92
C CYS A 298 9.11 -6.02 10.22
N TRP A 299 10.42 -5.87 10.05
CA TRP A 299 11.37 -6.76 10.70
C TRP A 299 11.16 -6.75 12.22
N GLN A 300 11.23 -7.91 12.88
CA GLN A 300 11.08 -7.94 14.32
C GLN A 300 12.34 -8.51 14.97
N PRO A 301 13.04 -7.74 15.82
CA PRO A 301 12.72 -6.39 16.23
C PRO A 301 13.13 -5.37 15.17
N MET A 302 12.53 -4.19 15.29
CA MET A 302 13.09 -2.98 14.75
C MET A 302 14.28 -2.60 15.65
N VAL A 303 15.44 -3.21 15.42
CA VAL A 303 16.61 -3.20 16.33
C VAL A 303 17.00 -1.77 16.74
N TRP A 304 16.85 -0.81 15.82
CA TRP A 304 17.12 0.60 16.04
C TRP A 304 16.05 1.31 16.89
N ALA A 305 14.80 0.84 16.90
CA ALA A 305 13.70 1.40 17.69
C ALA A 305 13.52 0.73 19.05
N VAL A 306 13.97 -0.53 19.20
CA VAL A 306 13.81 -1.32 20.43
C VAL A 306 15.13 -2.02 20.82
N PRO A 307 16.13 -1.28 21.36
CA PRO A 307 17.40 -1.87 21.78
C PRO A 307 17.22 -3.02 22.79
N GLY A 308 17.97 -4.11 22.62
CA GLY A 308 17.96 -5.26 23.54
C GLY A 308 16.85 -6.31 23.33
N SER A 309 16.03 -6.15 22.29
CA SER A 309 14.99 -7.11 21.92
C SER A 309 15.53 -8.33 21.16
N SER A 310 14.83 -9.46 21.24
CA SER A 310 15.21 -10.70 20.57
C SER A 310 14.71 -10.74 19.13
N PHE A 311 15.54 -11.21 18.20
CA PHE A 311 15.18 -11.44 16.81
C PHE A 311 14.04 -12.48 16.68
N VAL A 312 12.96 -12.09 16.01
CA VAL A 312 11.75 -12.89 15.83
C VAL A 312 11.50 -13.19 14.35
N ASP A 313 11.42 -12.17 13.49
CA ASP A 313 11.02 -12.32 12.09
C ASP A 313 11.85 -11.42 11.15
N ASP A 314 12.48 -12.00 10.12
CA ASP A 314 13.29 -11.28 9.14
C ASP A 314 12.51 -10.97 7.85
N TYR A 315 11.61 -9.99 7.87
CA TYR A 315 10.89 -9.60 6.64
C TYR A 315 11.78 -8.98 5.55
N GLY A 316 13.03 -8.61 5.87
CA GLY A 316 13.96 -7.97 4.94
C GLY A 316 14.81 -8.96 4.13
N ASN A 317 15.38 -9.99 4.76
CA ASN A 317 16.37 -10.87 4.10
C ASN A 317 15.92 -12.32 3.90
N ASP A 318 15.19 -12.90 4.86
CA ASP A 318 14.56 -14.23 4.80
C ASP A 318 13.11 -14.15 5.28
N PRO A 319 12.21 -13.52 4.50
CA PRO A 319 10.85 -13.25 4.92
C PRO A 319 10.14 -14.53 5.40
N PRO A 320 9.41 -14.51 6.53
CA PRO A 320 8.63 -15.65 6.96
C PRO A 320 7.36 -15.80 6.11
N THR A 321 6.65 -16.92 6.25
CA THR A 321 5.31 -17.05 5.69
C THR A 321 4.29 -16.21 6.48
N PRO A 322 3.19 -15.74 5.87
CA PRO A 322 2.10 -15.07 6.58
C PRO A 322 1.64 -15.79 7.84
N LYS A 323 1.23 -15.01 8.84
CA LYS A 323 0.71 -15.49 10.13
C LYS A 323 -0.76 -15.08 10.29
N ALA A 324 -1.47 -15.74 11.20
CA ALA A 324 -2.83 -15.39 11.63
C ALA A 324 -3.89 -15.30 10.50
N ASN A 325 -3.70 -16.01 9.37
CA ASN A 325 -4.60 -16.01 8.22
C ASN A 325 -4.91 -14.60 7.68
N LYS A 326 -3.95 -13.67 7.78
CA LYS A 326 -4.06 -12.34 7.20
C LYS A 326 -3.27 -12.23 5.91
N VAL A 327 -3.78 -11.42 4.99
CA VAL A 327 -2.99 -10.97 3.86
C VAL A 327 -1.89 -10.05 4.40
N CYS A 328 -0.64 -10.39 4.13
CA CYS A 328 0.51 -9.56 4.50
C CYS A 328 0.96 -8.77 3.26
N ILE A 329 0.72 -7.45 3.28
CA ILE A 329 1.29 -6.52 2.33
C ILE A 329 2.58 -5.99 2.92
N ILE A 330 3.72 -6.45 2.42
CA ILE A 330 5.02 -6.04 2.99
C ILE A 330 5.51 -4.79 2.26
N ASP A 331 5.69 -3.72 3.03
CA ASP A 331 6.06 -2.40 2.52
C ASP A 331 7.53 -2.13 2.82
N THR A 332 8.31 -1.73 1.81
CA THR A 332 9.70 -1.31 2.05
C THR A 332 9.77 -0.10 2.98
N ASP A 333 8.73 0.72 3.09
CA ASP A 333 8.63 1.81 4.09
C ASP A 333 8.96 1.30 5.50
N HIS A 334 8.34 0.19 5.93
CA HIS A 334 8.52 -0.40 7.26
C HIS A 334 9.78 -1.27 7.42
N LEU A 335 10.51 -1.49 6.33
CA LEU A 335 11.74 -2.30 6.33
C LEU A 335 12.98 -1.41 6.19
N TRP A 336 12.97 -0.48 5.25
CA TRP A 336 14.12 0.33 4.87
C TRP A 336 13.80 1.79 4.53
N GLY A 337 12.52 2.21 4.51
CA GLY A 337 12.11 3.42 3.80
C GLY A 337 12.32 3.22 2.29
N TYR A 338 13.26 3.98 1.73
CA TYR A 338 13.79 3.73 0.39
C TYR A 338 14.82 2.60 0.42
N GLY A 339 14.49 1.47 -0.21
CA GLY A 339 15.38 0.31 -0.26
C GLY A 339 14.73 -0.90 -0.94
N GLY A 340 15.25 -2.09 -0.61
CA GLY A 340 14.84 -3.34 -1.24
C GLY A 340 15.50 -3.58 -2.60
N HIS A 341 15.32 -4.79 -3.10
CA HIS A 341 15.85 -5.24 -4.39
C HIS A 341 15.00 -6.39 -4.93
N TYR A 342 15.09 -6.70 -6.22
CA TYR A 342 14.18 -7.68 -6.84
C TYR A 342 14.28 -9.11 -6.24
N VAL A 343 15.46 -9.53 -5.75
CA VAL A 343 15.60 -10.82 -5.05
C VAL A 343 14.72 -10.89 -3.78
N TRP A 344 14.55 -9.78 -3.04
CA TRP A 344 13.63 -9.72 -1.90
C TRP A 344 12.19 -9.87 -2.35
N ALA A 345 11.79 -9.20 -3.44
CA ALA A 345 10.44 -9.32 -3.99
C ALA A 345 10.12 -10.78 -4.38
N TRP A 346 11.05 -11.49 -5.03
CA TRP A 346 10.89 -12.91 -5.38
C TRP A 346 10.81 -13.81 -4.15
N LYS A 347 11.71 -13.66 -3.18
CA LYS A 347 11.66 -14.42 -1.91
C LYS A 347 10.31 -14.21 -1.21
N SER A 348 9.84 -12.98 -1.17
CA SER A 348 8.58 -12.59 -0.53
C SER A 348 7.37 -13.20 -1.23
N PHE A 349 7.33 -13.15 -2.56
CA PHE A 349 6.27 -13.80 -3.33
C PHE A 349 6.24 -15.31 -3.06
N MET A 350 7.41 -15.97 -3.05
CA MET A 350 7.52 -17.42 -2.78
C MET A 350 7.07 -17.80 -1.36
N ARG A 351 7.04 -16.83 -0.45
CA ARG A 351 6.54 -16.98 0.93
C ARG A 351 5.06 -16.68 1.07
N GLY A 352 4.37 -16.30 -0.01
CA GLY A 352 2.96 -15.93 0.03
C GLY A 352 2.71 -14.50 0.48
N LEU A 353 3.70 -13.62 0.39
CA LEU A 353 3.59 -12.20 0.76
C LEU A 353 3.28 -11.35 -0.47
N ASN A 354 2.75 -10.15 -0.23
CA ASN A 354 2.36 -9.17 -1.24
C ASN A 354 3.35 -7.98 -1.16
N PRO A 355 4.47 -8.00 -1.90
CA PRO A 355 5.50 -6.95 -1.78
C PRO A 355 5.07 -5.65 -2.47
N ILE A 356 5.26 -4.53 -1.79
CA ILE A 356 5.08 -3.17 -2.33
C ILE A 356 6.33 -2.33 -2.06
N PHE A 357 6.57 -1.33 -2.91
CA PHE A 357 7.81 -0.57 -2.93
C PHE A 357 7.55 0.91 -2.69
N MET A 358 8.16 1.46 -1.63
CA MET A 358 8.28 2.89 -1.43
C MET A 358 9.36 3.43 -2.38
N ASP A 359 8.89 4.01 -3.47
CA ASP A 359 9.64 4.34 -4.67
C ASP A 359 10.06 5.80 -4.67
N SER A 360 11.34 6.06 -4.89
CA SER A 360 11.91 7.42 -4.99
C SER A 360 11.61 8.10 -6.32
N TRP A 361 10.58 7.64 -7.06
CA TRP A 361 10.17 8.13 -8.37
C TRP A 361 10.19 9.65 -8.49
N LYS A 362 9.77 10.34 -7.42
CA LYS A 362 10.12 11.73 -7.20
C LYS A 362 11.04 11.80 -5.97
N PRO A 363 12.17 12.54 -6.06
CA PRO A 363 13.08 12.71 -4.95
C PRO A 363 12.39 13.29 -3.72
N LEU A 364 12.89 12.87 -2.56
CA LEU A 364 12.44 13.39 -1.29
C LEU A 364 12.60 14.93 -1.22
N THR A 365 11.49 15.62 -0.95
CA THR A 365 11.49 17.07 -0.72
C THR A 365 12.13 17.41 0.62
N GLY A 366 13.16 18.25 0.63
CA GLY A 366 13.96 18.58 1.81
C GLY A 366 15.43 18.72 1.45
N GLU A 367 16.18 19.44 2.28
CA GLU A 367 17.65 19.39 2.28
C GLU A 367 18.03 18.20 3.15
N LEU A 368 18.75 17.24 2.57
CA LEU A 368 19.23 16.04 3.24
C LEU A 368 20.75 16.13 3.33
N THR A 369 21.30 16.02 4.52
CA THR A 369 22.75 15.92 4.73
C THR A 369 23.14 14.48 5.07
N ASN A 370 24.36 14.06 4.69
CA ASN A 370 24.89 12.74 5.05
C ASN A 370 24.99 12.54 6.57
N GLU A 371 25.17 13.62 7.34
CA GLU A 371 25.32 13.57 8.79
C GLU A 371 23.98 13.29 9.50
N GLU A 372 22.88 13.82 8.96
CA GLU A 372 21.55 13.70 9.56
C GLU A 372 20.75 12.49 9.04
N MET A 373 21.11 11.94 7.86
CA MET A 373 20.34 10.89 7.19
C MET A 373 21.21 9.80 6.55
N ASP A 374 22.14 9.23 7.33
CA ASP A 374 23.04 8.16 6.89
C ASP A 374 22.33 6.98 6.20
N TRP A 375 21.10 6.64 6.60
CA TRP A 375 20.29 5.59 5.99
C TRP A 375 19.96 5.83 4.51
N ALA A 376 19.88 7.10 4.10
CA ALA A 376 19.55 7.54 2.74
C ALA A 376 20.77 7.57 1.81
N PHE A 377 22.00 7.47 2.34
CA PHE A 377 23.24 7.58 1.59
C PHE A 377 24.10 6.32 1.75
N VAL A 378 24.62 5.77 0.65
CA VAL A 378 25.43 4.53 0.72
C VAL A 378 26.91 4.85 0.75
N THR A 379 27.43 5.47 -0.32
CA THR A 379 28.83 5.94 -0.42
C THR A 379 28.95 7.02 -1.52
N GLY A 380 29.82 8.01 -1.33
CA GLY A 380 30.08 9.04 -2.35
C GLY A 380 28.85 9.90 -2.66
N ARG A 381 28.48 9.97 -3.96
CA ARG A 381 27.30 10.72 -4.45
C ARG A 381 26.07 9.83 -4.72
N ILE A 382 26.13 8.53 -4.41
CA ILE A 382 25.02 7.60 -4.68
C ILE A 382 24.08 7.59 -3.48
N SER A 383 22.82 7.95 -3.72
CA SER A 383 21.78 8.04 -2.70
C SER A 383 20.58 7.16 -3.03
N LYS A 384 20.00 6.56 -2.00
CA LYS A 384 18.75 5.80 -2.08
C LYS A 384 17.52 6.67 -2.34
N VAL A 385 17.63 7.99 -2.21
CA VAL A 385 16.54 8.92 -2.57
C VAL A 385 16.55 9.30 -4.06
N ASP A 386 17.53 8.81 -4.83
CA ASP A 386 17.55 8.94 -6.29
C ASP A 386 16.59 7.92 -6.91
N LYS A 387 15.75 8.36 -7.86
CA LYS A 387 14.84 7.49 -8.62
C LYS A 387 15.58 6.44 -9.45
N ASP A 388 16.82 6.76 -9.84
CA ASP A 388 17.68 5.95 -10.71
C ASP A 388 18.71 5.13 -9.89
N PHE A 389 18.50 4.99 -8.58
CA PHE A 389 19.30 4.09 -7.76
C PHE A 389 19.33 2.67 -8.40
N PRO A 390 20.49 2.02 -8.52
CA PRO A 390 20.65 0.85 -9.40
C PRO A 390 19.70 -0.33 -9.15
N ASP A 391 19.21 -0.48 -7.92
CA ASP A 391 18.30 -1.58 -7.56
C ASP A 391 16.84 -1.32 -7.90
N TYR A 392 16.43 -0.07 -8.13
CA TYR A 392 15.01 0.29 -8.19
C TYR A 392 14.35 -0.05 -9.52
N GLU A 393 15.01 0.19 -10.65
CA GLU A 393 14.45 -0.19 -11.94
C GLU A 393 14.28 -1.72 -12.07
N PRO A 394 15.29 -2.56 -11.72
CA PRO A 394 15.11 -4.01 -11.65
C PRO A 394 14.02 -4.45 -10.66
N LEU A 395 13.88 -3.77 -9.53
CA LEU A 395 12.81 -4.06 -8.56
C LEU A 395 11.42 -3.79 -9.16
N ARG A 396 11.20 -2.61 -9.76
CA ARG A 396 9.95 -2.24 -10.43
C ARG A 396 9.57 -3.27 -11.49
N ASP A 397 10.52 -3.64 -12.36
CA ASP A 397 10.31 -4.65 -13.41
C ASP A 397 9.90 -6.01 -12.83
N ASN A 398 10.62 -6.48 -11.82
CA ASN A 398 10.40 -7.80 -11.26
C ASN A 398 9.12 -7.92 -10.45
N MET A 399 8.67 -6.85 -9.79
CA MET A 399 7.33 -6.81 -9.19
C MET A 399 6.24 -7.00 -10.26
N GLY A 400 6.43 -6.42 -11.44
CA GLY A 400 5.60 -6.68 -12.61
C GLY A 400 5.64 -8.12 -13.09
N TYR A 401 6.84 -8.71 -13.20
CA TYR A 401 7.01 -10.11 -13.58
C TYR A 401 6.33 -11.04 -12.57
N ILE A 402 6.48 -10.77 -11.28
CA ILE A 402 5.83 -11.50 -10.20
C ILE A 402 4.31 -11.40 -10.33
N ASN A 403 3.74 -10.22 -10.59
CA ASN A 403 2.29 -10.08 -10.84
C ASN A 403 1.82 -10.91 -12.03
N ASN A 404 2.58 -10.93 -13.11
CA ASN A 404 2.27 -11.75 -14.28
C ASN A 404 2.37 -13.25 -13.98
N TRP A 405 3.34 -13.68 -13.18
CA TRP A 405 3.45 -15.06 -12.72
C TRP A 405 2.29 -15.47 -11.80
N ALA A 406 1.89 -14.59 -10.88
CA ALA A 406 0.72 -14.79 -10.01
C ALA A 406 -0.57 -15.06 -10.80
N LYS A 407 -0.75 -14.40 -11.96
CA LYS A 407 -1.88 -14.62 -12.87
C LYS A 407 -1.75 -15.89 -13.73
N ARG A 408 -0.54 -16.40 -13.92
CA ARG A 408 -0.25 -17.55 -14.79
C ARG A 408 -0.45 -18.88 -14.08
N VAL A 409 -0.15 -18.95 -12.79
CA VAL A 409 -0.21 -20.17 -11.98
C VAL A 409 -1.53 -20.30 -11.24
N ASP A 410 -1.88 -21.49 -10.76
CA ASP A 410 -3.07 -21.72 -9.92
C ASP A 410 -2.87 -21.20 -8.49
N LEU A 411 -2.64 -19.89 -8.36
CA LEU A 411 -2.25 -19.24 -7.11
C LEU A 411 -3.26 -19.47 -5.97
N LYS A 412 -4.55 -19.60 -6.29
CA LYS A 412 -5.61 -19.91 -5.31
C LYS A 412 -5.44 -21.26 -4.63
N ASN A 413 -4.71 -22.20 -5.23
CA ASN A 413 -4.43 -23.52 -4.65
C ASN A 413 -2.96 -23.67 -4.21
N MET A 414 -2.06 -22.78 -4.65
CA MET A 414 -0.64 -22.84 -4.29
C MET A 414 -0.36 -22.24 -2.91
N LYS A 415 0.33 -22.99 -2.05
CA LYS A 415 0.77 -22.52 -0.73
C LYS A 415 2.30 -22.47 -0.66
N PRO A 416 2.88 -21.61 0.20
CA PRO A 416 4.30 -21.66 0.52
C PRO A 416 4.66 -23.03 1.12
N ARG A 417 5.66 -23.70 0.54
CA ARG A 417 6.10 -25.06 0.89
C ARG A 417 7.62 -25.13 0.95
N ASN A 418 8.15 -24.55 2.02
CA ASN A 418 9.59 -24.48 2.31
C ASN A 418 10.26 -25.86 2.41
N ASP A 419 9.46 -26.89 2.68
CA ASP A 419 9.84 -28.29 2.83
C ASP A 419 9.98 -29.03 1.50
N LEU A 420 9.37 -28.55 0.42
CA LEU A 420 9.37 -29.23 -0.89
C LEU A 420 10.59 -28.87 -1.77
N SER A 421 11.46 -27.96 -1.33
CA SER A 421 12.70 -27.66 -2.04
C SER A 421 13.83 -27.30 -1.10
N THR A 422 15.04 -27.75 -1.42
CA THR A 422 16.24 -27.37 -0.66
C THR A 422 16.59 -25.88 -0.79
N THR A 423 16.03 -25.15 -1.77
CA THR A 423 16.14 -23.68 -1.80
C THR A 423 15.31 -23.02 -0.70
N ARG A 424 14.35 -23.75 -0.12
CA ARG A 424 13.33 -23.28 0.81
C ARG A 424 12.33 -22.28 0.23
N PHE A 425 12.44 -21.87 -1.04
CA PHE A 425 11.52 -20.91 -1.68
C PHE A 425 10.68 -21.61 -2.73
N CYS A 426 9.52 -22.12 -2.32
CA CYS A 426 8.61 -22.83 -3.19
C CYS A 426 7.15 -22.46 -2.90
N LEU A 427 6.42 -22.06 -3.94
CA LEU A 427 4.95 -22.10 -3.96
C LEU A 427 4.53 -23.39 -4.66
N ALA A 428 3.61 -24.14 -4.08
CA ALA A 428 3.17 -25.39 -4.68
C ALA A 428 1.69 -25.69 -4.43
N TYR A 429 1.05 -26.25 -5.46
CA TYR A 429 -0.11 -27.12 -5.33
C TYR A 429 0.41 -28.55 -5.55
N PRO A 430 0.74 -29.29 -4.47
CA PRO A 430 1.44 -30.56 -4.58
C PRO A 430 0.72 -31.55 -5.49
N GLY A 431 1.48 -32.21 -6.36
CA GLY A 431 0.97 -33.10 -7.39
C GLY A 431 0.62 -32.41 -8.71
N GLU A 432 0.38 -31.11 -8.72
CA GLU A 432 -0.17 -30.41 -9.89
C GLU A 432 0.78 -29.33 -10.45
N GLU A 433 1.28 -28.44 -9.59
CA GLU A 433 1.96 -27.22 -10.02
C GLU A 433 2.93 -26.69 -8.97
N TYR A 434 4.12 -26.29 -9.40
CA TYR A 434 5.18 -25.82 -8.52
C TYR A 434 5.90 -24.63 -9.15
N LEU A 435 6.21 -23.65 -8.31
CA LEU A 435 7.11 -22.55 -8.62
C LEU A 435 8.22 -22.58 -7.56
N VAL A 436 9.48 -22.68 -7.98
CA VAL A 436 10.64 -22.79 -7.09
C VAL A 436 11.63 -21.70 -7.45
N TYR A 437 11.97 -20.84 -6.49
CA TYR A 437 12.98 -19.82 -6.69
C TYR A 437 14.36 -20.31 -6.28
N PHE A 438 15.32 -20.08 -7.17
CA PHE A 438 16.74 -20.34 -7.01
C PHE A 438 17.40 -18.97 -6.82
N PRO A 439 17.66 -18.54 -5.58
CA PRO A 439 18.34 -17.29 -5.33
C PRO A 439 19.79 -17.37 -5.84
N HIS A 440 20.38 -16.21 -6.11
CA HIS A 440 21.73 -16.05 -6.63
C HIS A 440 22.75 -17.02 -6.01
N PHE A 441 23.63 -17.58 -6.84
CA PHE A 441 24.60 -18.64 -6.49
C PHE A 441 24.01 -20.01 -6.09
N THR A 442 22.69 -20.17 -6.04
CA THR A 442 22.05 -21.49 -5.90
C THR A 442 21.80 -22.05 -7.29
N ASN A 443 22.71 -22.91 -7.76
CA ASN A 443 22.59 -23.53 -9.08
C ASN A 443 22.00 -24.95 -9.04
N VAL A 444 21.86 -25.56 -7.86
CA VAL A 444 21.32 -26.92 -7.70
C VAL A 444 20.36 -26.95 -6.52
N ALA A 445 19.23 -27.62 -6.71
CA ALA A 445 18.30 -27.92 -5.63
C ALA A 445 17.70 -29.32 -5.77
N THR A 446 17.28 -29.91 -4.65
CA THR A 446 16.38 -31.06 -4.67
C THR A 446 14.96 -30.56 -4.49
N VAL A 447 14.05 -31.02 -5.35
CA VAL A 447 12.62 -30.73 -5.30
C VAL A 447 11.86 -32.03 -5.02
N ASP A 448 10.98 -32.00 -4.02
CA ASP A 448 10.10 -33.12 -3.70
C ASP A 448 8.90 -33.14 -4.65
N LEU A 449 8.94 -34.08 -5.61
CA LEU A 449 7.86 -34.35 -6.55
C LEU A 449 7.20 -35.70 -6.24
N SER A 450 7.32 -36.22 -5.02
CA SER A 450 6.73 -37.51 -4.61
C SER A 450 5.21 -37.56 -4.79
N ALA A 451 4.53 -36.43 -4.61
CA ALA A 451 3.08 -36.31 -4.80
C ALA A 451 2.64 -36.30 -6.29
N VAL A 452 3.57 -36.21 -7.24
CA VAL A 452 3.26 -36.09 -8.67
C VAL A 452 3.11 -37.46 -9.31
N ALA A 453 1.92 -37.76 -9.81
CA ALA A 453 1.69 -38.91 -10.66
C ALA A 453 1.96 -38.56 -12.14
N GLY A 454 2.98 -39.18 -12.75
CA GLY A 454 3.34 -38.99 -14.15
C GLY A 454 4.46 -37.97 -14.37
N GLU A 455 4.44 -37.28 -15.51
CA GLU A 455 5.48 -36.31 -15.90
C GLU A 455 5.06 -34.85 -15.67
N MET A 456 6.04 -33.98 -15.45
CA MET A 456 5.87 -32.52 -15.40
C MET A 456 6.64 -31.85 -16.54
N SER A 457 6.00 -30.88 -17.20
CA SER A 457 6.71 -29.93 -18.05
C SER A 457 7.57 -29.01 -17.19
N MET A 458 8.75 -28.64 -17.69
CA MET A 458 9.70 -27.78 -17.00
C MET A 458 10.01 -26.52 -17.82
N GLU A 459 9.97 -25.38 -17.15
CA GLU A 459 10.32 -24.09 -17.70
C GLU A 459 11.13 -23.29 -16.67
N TRP A 460 12.09 -22.51 -17.15
CA TRP A 460 12.90 -21.60 -16.33
C TRP A 460 12.61 -20.16 -16.73
N PHE A 461 12.43 -19.30 -15.76
CA PHE A 461 12.46 -17.85 -15.94
C PHE A 461 13.70 -17.28 -15.28
N ILE A 462 14.38 -16.36 -15.97
CA ILE A 462 15.57 -15.65 -15.48
C ILE A 462 15.15 -14.20 -15.21
N PRO A 463 14.85 -13.85 -13.96
CA PRO A 463 14.40 -12.52 -13.51
C PRO A 463 15.20 -11.35 -14.08
N SER A 464 16.53 -11.41 -13.98
CA SER A 464 17.44 -10.32 -14.38
C SER A 464 17.47 -10.07 -15.89
N LEU A 465 17.04 -11.04 -16.71
CA LEU A 465 17.06 -10.96 -18.18
C LEU A 465 15.66 -10.89 -18.79
N ASN A 466 14.60 -10.97 -17.98
CA ASN A 466 13.23 -11.16 -18.44
C ASN A 466 13.11 -12.27 -19.52
N ARG A 467 13.74 -13.41 -19.25
CA ARG A 467 13.88 -14.49 -20.25
C ARG A 467 13.33 -15.80 -19.76
N THR A 468 12.53 -16.44 -20.61
CA THR A 468 12.01 -17.79 -20.37
C THR A 468 12.77 -18.82 -21.22
N ILE A 469 13.12 -19.95 -20.62
CA ILE A 469 13.80 -21.08 -21.25
C ILE A 469 12.98 -22.34 -20.98
N LYS A 470 12.43 -22.96 -22.03
CA LYS A 470 11.71 -24.23 -21.91
C LYS A 470 12.70 -25.39 -21.92
N ALA A 471 12.53 -26.33 -21.00
CA ALA A 471 13.31 -27.55 -21.01
C ALA A 471 12.84 -28.46 -22.16
N PRO A 472 13.75 -29.14 -22.88
CA PRO A 472 13.37 -30.03 -23.97
C PRO A 472 12.74 -31.34 -23.49
N LYS A 473 12.96 -31.71 -22.21
CA LYS A 473 12.47 -32.95 -21.61
C LYS A 473 11.64 -32.65 -20.38
N ALA A 474 10.61 -33.46 -20.19
CA ALA A 474 9.83 -33.47 -18.97
C ALA A 474 10.57 -34.18 -17.84
N ILE A 475 10.13 -33.92 -16.62
CA ILE A 475 10.65 -34.55 -15.41
C ILE A 475 9.60 -35.54 -14.91
N GLN A 476 10.02 -36.77 -14.64
CA GLN A 476 9.16 -37.77 -14.03
C GLN A 476 8.97 -37.47 -12.54
N GLY A 477 7.72 -37.50 -12.09
CA GLY A 477 7.31 -37.38 -10.69
C GLY A 477 7.34 -38.71 -9.94
N GLY A 478 6.98 -38.67 -8.66
CA GLY A 478 6.91 -39.82 -7.75
C GLY A 478 8.13 -39.98 -6.85
N TYR A 479 9.09 -39.05 -6.91
CA TYR A 479 10.32 -39.08 -6.08
C TYR A 479 10.95 -37.68 -5.95
N PHE A 480 12.02 -37.60 -5.16
CA PHE A 480 12.84 -36.40 -5.02
C PHE A 480 13.75 -36.23 -6.23
N VAL A 481 13.71 -35.07 -6.88
CA VAL A 481 14.48 -34.79 -8.09
C VAL A 481 15.55 -33.75 -7.81
N ARG A 482 16.83 -34.09 -8.09
CA ARG A 482 17.92 -33.12 -8.14
C ARG A 482 17.85 -32.37 -9.47
N ILE A 483 17.67 -31.05 -9.40
CA ILE A 483 17.51 -30.16 -10.55
C ILE A 483 18.64 -29.13 -10.54
N GLU A 484 19.21 -28.86 -11.72
CA GLU A 484 20.26 -27.89 -11.94
C GLU A 484 19.74 -26.71 -12.77
N SER A 485 19.97 -25.50 -12.27
CA SER A 485 19.61 -24.24 -12.94
C SER A 485 20.47 -24.05 -14.20
N PRO A 486 19.90 -23.55 -15.31
CA PRO A 486 20.65 -23.26 -16.53
C PRO A 486 21.56 -22.02 -16.40
N THR A 487 21.59 -21.37 -15.24
CA THR A 487 22.38 -20.17 -14.96
C THR A 487 22.83 -20.12 -13.51
N SER A 488 23.90 -19.37 -13.24
CA SER A 488 24.35 -19.00 -11.89
C SER A 488 23.64 -17.75 -11.34
N MET A 489 22.88 -17.04 -12.18
CA MET A 489 22.01 -15.95 -11.76
C MET A 489 20.78 -16.49 -11.03
N ASP A 490 19.99 -15.57 -10.45
CA ASP A 490 18.66 -15.88 -9.96
C ASP A 490 17.79 -16.52 -11.05
N ALA A 491 17.01 -17.53 -10.67
CA ALA A 491 16.13 -18.23 -11.59
C ALA A 491 14.86 -18.72 -10.90
N VAL A 492 13.77 -18.81 -11.65
CA VAL A 492 12.49 -19.36 -11.20
C VAL A 492 12.20 -20.60 -12.03
N LEU A 493 12.16 -21.74 -11.39
CA LEU A 493 11.73 -23.00 -11.97
C LEU A 493 10.22 -23.10 -11.88
N TYR A 494 9.57 -23.31 -13.02
CA TYR A 494 8.15 -23.60 -13.13
C TYR A 494 7.95 -25.05 -13.58
N LEU A 495 7.20 -25.81 -12.79
CA LEU A 495 6.81 -27.19 -13.08
C LEU A 495 5.29 -27.29 -13.12
N LYS A 496 4.75 -27.89 -14.17
CA LYS A 496 3.32 -28.17 -14.32
C LYS A 496 3.10 -29.61 -14.75
N ARG A 497 2.21 -30.33 -14.08
CA ARG A 497 1.86 -31.71 -14.43
C ARG A 497 1.33 -31.74 -15.86
N LYS A 498 1.83 -32.68 -16.67
CA LYS A 498 1.28 -32.93 -18.00
C LYS A 498 -0.09 -33.58 -17.87
N SER A 499 -1.02 -33.17 -18.74
CA SER A 499 -2.35 -33.75 -18.84
C SER A 499 -2.29 -35.22 -19.28
#